data_AF-A0A8K1VCE9-F1
#
_entry.id   AF-A0A8K1VCE9-F1
#
_cell.length_a   1.000
_cell.length_b   1.000
_cell.length_c   1.000
_cell.angle_alpha   90.00
_cell.angle_beta   90.00
_cell.angle_gamma   90.00
#
_symmetry.space_group_name_H-M   'P 1'
#
loop_
_entity.id
_entity.type
_entity.pdbx_description
1 polymer ?
#
loop_
_entity_poly.entity_id
_entity_poly.type
_entity_poly.pdbx_seq_one_letter_code
_entity_poly.pdbx_strand_id
1 'polypeptide(L)'
;MNLSLFLFLIGILGFILNRKNLLLLIISIEIMLLAVTLLIIMSSFNFDDNIGQTFAIYIITIAGAESVIGLSILVAYYRLKLLLINIHSYIKKNLENFWLDSKILNLDYSNHNDLKDFKLDNLTLIAKGKKQYSSSIPPVYYFSKSLLSLLCINKQNLHNFRNYSSWSFMSKIER
;
A
#
# COMPACT_ATOMS: atom_id res chain seq x y z
N MET A 1 12.10 11.42 -37.62
CA MET A 1 12.45 10.05 -37.20
C MET A 1 13.55 10.01 -36.14
N ASN A 2 14.67 10.72 -36.32
CA ASN A 2 15.82 10.68 -35.39
C ASN A 2 15.46 11.02 -33.92
N LEU A 3 14.59 12.01 -33.69
CA LEU A 3 14.15 12.38 -32.34
C LEU A 3 13.50 11.21 -31.59
N SER A 4 12.62 10.45 -32.26
CA SER A 4 11.95 9.30 -31.66
C SER A 4 12.95 8.20 -31.31
N LEU A 5 13.93 7.92 -32.19
CA LEU A 5 15.01 6.98 -31.90
C LEU A 5 15.80 7.41 -30.65
N PHE A 6 16.20 8.68 -30.55
CA PHE A 6 16.89 9.21 -29.37
C PHE A 6 16.06 9.07 -28.08
N LEU A 7 14.77 9.41 -28.13
CA LEU A 7 13.85 9.23 -26.99
C LEU A 7 13.73 7.76 -26.58
N PHE A 8 13.66 6.85 -27.54
CA PHE A 8 13.59 5.41 -27.29
C PHE A 8 14.87 4.89 -26.62
N LEU A 9 16.03 5.33 -27.10
CA LEU A 9 17.34 5.03 -26.50
C LEU A 9 17.44 5.53 -25.06
N ILE A 10 16.98 6.76 -24.79
CA ILE A 10 16.94 7.32 -23.42
C ILE A 10 16.00 6.50 -22.53
N GLY A 11 14.84 6.09 -23.04
CA GLY A 11 13.91 5.22 -22.32
C GLY A 11 14.53 3.88 -21.93
N ILE A 12 15.24 3.22 -22.86
CA ILE A 12 15.97 1.97 -22.59
C ILE A 12 17.08 2.17 -21.55
N LEU A 13 17.87 3.24 -21.68
CA LEU A 13 18.91 3.56 -20.71
C LEU A 13 18.32 3.79 -19.32
N GLY A 14 17.21 4.54 -19.22
CA GLY A 14 16.49 4.77 -17.98
C GLY A 14 16.01 3.46 -17.32
N PHE A 15 15.49 2.54 -18.12
CA PHE A 15 15.03 1.22 -17.66
C PHE A 15 16.16 0.34 -17.13
N ILE A 16 17.31 0.32 -17.81
CA ILE A 16 18.46 -0.53 -17.43
C ILE A 16 19.17 0.01 -16.19
N LEU A 17 19.40 1.32 -16.12
CA LEU A 17 20.15 1.95 -15.03
C LEU A 17 19.41 1.89 -13.70
N ASN A 18 18.08 2.08 -13.72
CA ASN A 18 17.30 2.36 -12.51
C ASN A 18 16.36 1.24 -12.08
N ARG A 19 16.92 0.03 -11.87
CA ARG A 19 16.14 -1.18 -11.51
C ARG A 19 15.64 -1.20 -10.05
N LYS A 20 16.10 -0.28 -9.19
CA LYS A 20 15.76 -0.23 -7.76
C LYS A 20 14.49 0.57 -7.46
N ASN A 21 14.17 1.56 -8.30
CA ASN A 21 13.08 2.51 -8.05
C ASN A 21 11.93 2.20 -9.00
N LEU A 22 10.88 1.55 -8.50
CA LEU A 22 9.74 1.12 -9.31
C LEU A 22 9.05 2.29 -10.03
N LEU A 23 8.96 3.45 -9.39
CA LEU A 23 8.41 4.67 -9.99
C LEU A 23 9.20 5.13 -11.23
N LEU A 24 10.54 5.04 -11.17
CA LEU A 24 11.41 5.46 -12.27
C LEU A 24 11.36 4.46 -13.43
N LEU A 25 11.06 3.20 -13.13
CA LEU A 25 10.81 2.16 -14.12
C LEU A 25 9.51 2.43 -14.90
N ILE A 26 8.42 2.80 -14.23
CA ILE A 26 7.15 3.18 -14.88
C ILE A 26 7.36 4.37 -15.83
N ILE A 27 8.05 5.42 -15.38
CA ILE A 27 8.35 6.59 -16.23
C ILE A 27 9.18 6.21 -17.47
N SER A 28 10.11 5.26 -17.32
CA SER A 28 10.94 4.81 -18.45
C SER A 28 10.11 4.06 -19.50
N ILE A 29 9.09 3.28 -19.07
CA ILE A 29 8.15 2.61 -19.96
C ILE A 29 7.28 3.62 -20.71
N GLU A 30 6.77 4.64 -20.02
CA GLU A 30 6.01 5.73 -20.64
C GLU A 30 6.82 6.46 -21.73
N ILE A 31 8.10 6.76 -21.46
CA ILE A 31 8.99 7.40 -22.43
C ILE A 31 9.24 6.50 -23.65
N MET A 32 9.39 5.19 -23.46
CA MET A 32 9.54 4.25 -24.58
C MET A 32 8.27 4.16 -25.43
N LEU A 33 7.08 4.05 -24.80
CA LEU A 33 5.79 4.04 -25.51
C LEU A 33 5.57 5.36 -26.26
N LEU A 34 5.85 6.49 -25.63
CA LEU A 34 5.78 7.81 -26.27
C LEU A 34 6.71 7.91 -27.48
N ALA A 35 7.95 7.42 -27.38
CA ALA A 35 8.89 7.39 -28.50
C ALA A 35 8.34 6.59 -29.70
N VAL A 36 7.74 5.43 -29.45
CA VAL A 36 7.09 4.61 -30.49
C VAL A 36 5.90 5.33 -31.11
N THR A 37 5.05 5.99 -30.31
CA THR A 37 3.93 6.79 -30.87
C THR A 37 4.40 7.92 -31.76
N LEU A 38 5.48 8.62 -31.38
CA LEU A 38 6.08 9.66 -32.21
C LEU A 38 6.65 9.11 -33.51
N LEU A 39 7.23 7.90 -33.50
CA LEU A 39 7.70 7.25 -34.73
C LEU A 39 6.55 7.02 -35.70
N ILE A 40 5.43 6.50 -35.19
CA ILE A 40 4.22 6.20 -35.97
C ILE A 40 3.63 7.49 -36.54
N ILE A 41 3.48 8.55 -35.72
CA ILE A 41 2.95 9.85 -36.18
C ILE A 41 3.84 10.45 -37.28
N MET A 42 5.16 10.45 -37.09
CA MET A 42 6.11 10.99 -38.08
C MET A 42 6.07 10.18 -39.38
N SER A 43 5.92 8.86 -39.30
CA SER A 43 5.74 8.02 -40.48
C SER A 43 4.41 8.29 -41.17
N SER A 44 3.32 8.45 -40.41
CA SER A 44 1.99 8.80 -40.92
C SER A 44 2.00 10.10 -41.71
N PHE A 45 2.74 11.11 -41.21
CA PHE A 45 2.93 12.39 -41.89
C PHE A 45 3.70 12.27 -43.20
N ASN A 46 4.68 11.37 -43.30
CA ASN A 46 5.46 11.19 -44.54
C ASN A 46 4.66 10.47 -45.64
N PHE A 47 3.68 9.66 -45.26
CA PHE A 47 2.84 8.90 -46.19
C PHE A 47 1.44 9.51 -46.38
N ASP A 48 1.18 10.68 -45.80
CA ASP A 48 -0.14 11.35 -45.80
C ASP A 48 -1.30 10.43 -45.40
N ASP A 49 -1.04 9.51 -44.46
CA ASP A 49 -2.02 8.54 -43.98
C ASP A 49 -2.65 9.01 -42.66
N ASN A 50 -3.97 8.88 -42.53
CA ASN A 50 -4.73 9.20 -41.32
C ASN A 50 -4.84 8.02 -40.35
N ILE A 51 -4.56 6.80 -40.83
CA ILE A 51 -4.62 5.57 -40.01
C ILE A 51 -3.58 5.62 -38.89
N GLY A 52 -2.35 6.03 -39.20
CA GLY A 52 -1.27 6.13 -38.20
C GLY A 52 -1.54 7.19 -37.12
N GLN A 53 -2.20 8.30 -37.47
CA GLN A 53 -2.63 9.31 -36.51
C GLN A 53 -3.71 8.79 -35.56
N THR A 54 -4.70 8.05 -36.08
CA THR A 54 -5.76 7.43 -35.27
C THR A 54 -5.19 6.38 -34.32
N PHE A 55 -4.24 5.57 -34.80
CA PHE A 55 -3.57 4.56 -33.99
C PHE A 55 -2.73 5.19 -32.85
N ALA A 56 -2.11 6.35 -33.10
CA ALA A 56 -1.34 7.05 -32.07
C ALA A 56 -2.20 7.49 -30.87
N ILE A 57 -3.43 7.96 -31.12
CA ILE A 57 -4.38 8.31 -30.05
C ILE A 57 -4.76 7.08 -29.22
N TYR A 58 -4.91 5.93 -29.88
CA TYR A 58 -5.21 4.67 -29.21
C TYR A 58 -4.07 4.26 -28.26
N ILE A 59 -2.81 4.37 -28.72
CA ILE A 59 -1.65 4.04 -27.88
C ILE A 59 -1.52 5.00 -26.70
N ILE A 60 -1.72 6.32 -26.88
CA ILE A 60 -1.65 7.30 -25.78
C ILE A 60 -2.69 6.98 -24.71
N THR A 61 -3.90 6.55 -25.12
CA THR A 61 -4.96 6.16 -24.19
C THR A 61 -4.60 4.90 -23.39
N ILE A 62 -4.01 3.90 -24.04
CA ILE A 62 -3.54 2.67 -23.38
C ILE A 62 -2.39 2.97 -22.43
N ALA A 63 -1.42 3.80 -22.84
CA ALA A 63 -0.30 4.23 -22.01
C ALA A 63 -0.82 4.93 -20.73
N GLY A 64 -1.77 5.85 -20.88
CA GLY A 64 -2.45 6.47 -19.74
C GLY A 64 -3.09 5.45 -18.79
N ALA A 65 -3.79 4.44 -19.32
CA ALA A 65 -4.38 3.38 -18.51
C ALA A 65 -3.33 2.52 -17.78
N GLU A 66 -2.22 2.18 -18.44
CA GLU A 66 -1.09 1.44 -17.85
C GLU A 66 -0.48 2.21 -16.68
N SER A 67 -0.25 3.52 -16.82
CA SER A 67 0.29 4.38 -15.76
C SER A 67 -0.57 4.39 -14.49
N VAL A 68 -1.90 4.41 -14.63
CA VAL A 68 -2.86 4.38 -13.52
C VAL A 68 -2.79 3.04 -12.78
N ILE A 69 -2.70 1.94 -13.52
CA ILE A 69 -2.58 0.59 -12.96
C ILE A 69 -1.25 0.47 -12.20
N GLY A 70 -0.15 0.93 -12.80
CA GLY A 70 1.18 0.92 -12.18
C GLY A 70 1.23 1.72 -10.88
N LEU A 71 0.64 2.92 -10.87
CA LEU A 71 0.60 3.77 -9.67
C LEU A 71 -0.31 3.19 -8.58
N SER A 72 -1.45 2.60 -8.96
CA SER A 72 -2.36 1.92 -8.02
C SER A 72 -1.65 0.78 -7.27
N ILE A 73 -0.89 -0.06 -7.98
CA ILE A 73 -0.08 -1.12 -7.38
C ILE A 73 0.97 -0.54 -6.41
N LEU A 74 1.63 0.55 -6.79
CA LEU A 74 2.65 1.20 -5.98
C LEU A 74 2.06 1.69 -4.65
N VAL A 75 0.92 2.38 -4.71
CA VAL A 75 0.23 2.91 -3.51
C VAL A 75 -0.24 1.76 -2.60
N ALA A 76 -0.81 0.70 -3.18
CA ALA A 76 -1.23 -0.47 -2.41
C ALA A 76 -0.05 -1.14 -1.69
N TYR A 77 1.08 -1.29 -2.37
CA TYR A 77 2.31 -1.86 -1.79
C TYR A 77 2.83 -1.02 -0.61
N TYR A 78 2.88 0.32 -0.75
CA TYR A 78 3.32 1.20 0.34
C TYR A 78 2.43 1.12 1.58
N ARG A 79 1.11 1.04 1.38
CA ARG A 79 0.15 0.88 2.49
C ARG A 79 0.35 -0.45 3.22
N LEU A 80 0.54 -1.54 2.48
CA LEU A 80 0.77 -2.87 3.06
C LEU A 80 2.09 -2.92 3.85
N LYS A 81 3.16 -2.34 3.30
CA LYS A 81 4.47 -2.29 3.96
C LYS A 81 4.41 -1.54 5.29
N LEU A 82 3.71 -0.41 5.33
CA LEU A 82 3.56 0.38 6.56
C LEU A 82 2.80 -0.40 7.65
N LEU A 83 1.72 -1.07 7.27
CA LEU A 83 0.93 -1.90 8.19
C LEU A 83 1.75 -3.06 8.75
N LEU A 84 2.53 -3.75 7.89
CA LEU A 84 3.36 -4.87 8.30
C LEU A 84 4.44 -4.46 9.32
N ILE A 85 5.07 -3.30 9.10
CA ILE A 85 6.06 -2.75 10.04
C ILE A 85 5.43 -2.46 11.40
N ASN A 86 4.23 -1.88 11.42
CA ASN A 86 3.52 -1.56 12.66
C ASN A 86 3.10 -2.83 13.44
N ILE A 87 2.67 -3.88 12.73
CA ILE A 87 2.34 -5.16 13.38
C ILE A 87 3.60 -5.84 13.91
N HIS A 88 4.69 -5.83 13.13
CA HIS A 88 5.95 -6.44 13.56
C HIS A 88 6.50 -5.78 14.83
N SER A 89 6.46 -4.45 14.91
CA SER A 89 6.89 -3.72 16.11
C SER A 89 6.00 -4.02 17.32
N TYR A 90 4.68 -4.14 17.12
CA TYR A 90 3.74 -4.50 18.16
C TYR A 90 3.98 -5.92 18.71
N ILE A 91 4.10 -6.91 17.84
CA ILE A 91 4.33 -8.31 18.22
C ILE A 91 5.67 -8.46 18.93
N LYS A 92 6.73 -7.83 18.40
CA LYS A 92 8.06 -7.88 19.03
C LYS A 92 8.03 -7.33 20.45
N LYS A 93 7.38 -6.19 20.67
CA LYS A 93 7.26 -5.57 22.00
C LYS A 93 6.45 -6.44 22.97
N ASN A 94 5.36 -7.03 22.49
CA ASN A 94 4.53 -7.91 23.32
C ASN A 94 5.25 -9.20 23.71
N LEU A 95 6.03 -9.78 22.79
CA LEU A 95 6.88 -10.93 23.07
C LEU A 95 7.94 -10.62 24.12
N GLU A 96 8.64 -9.49 24.01
CA GLU A 96 9.66 -9.10 24.99
C GLU A 96 9.07 -8.95 26.40
N ASN A 97 7.88 -8.34 26.53
CA ASN A 97 7.18 -8.23 27.81
C ASN A 97 6.81 -9.61 28.39
N PHE A 98 6.27 -10.50 27.55
CA PHE A 98 5.88 -11.85 27.97
C PHE A 98 7.07 -12.68 28.47
N TRP A 99 8.22 -12.60 27.77
CA TRP A 99 9.44 -13.28 28.20
C TRP A 99 9.97 -12.71 29.53
N LEU A 100 9.81 -11.41 29.76
CA LEU A 100 10.21 -10.77 31.01
C LEU A 100 9.39 -11.29 32.20
N ASP A 101 8.07 -11.34 32.07
CA ASP A 101 7.17 -11.85 33.11
C ASP A 101 7.44 -13.32 33.45
N SER A 102 7.73 -14.14 32.43
CA SER A 102 8.10 -15.54 32.65
C SER A 102 9.40 -15.72 33.44
N LYS A 103 10.34 -14.77 33.32
CA LYS A 103 11.61 -14.80 34.04
C LYS A 103 11.45 -14.38 35.50
N ILE A 104 10.57 -13.42 35.77
CA ILE A 104 10.22 -12.95 37.13
C ILE A 104 9.52 -14.07 37.91
N LEU A 105 8.54 -14.75 37.29
CA LEU A 105 7.81 -15.84 37.94
C LEU A 105 8.71 -17.03 38.34
N ASN A 106 9.74 -17.34 37.55
CA ASN A 106 10.70 -18.38 37.90
C ASN A 106 11.64 -17.97 39.05
N LEU A 107 11.92 -16.68 39.22
CA LEU A 107 12.69 -16.16 40.36
C LEU A 107 11.85 -16.18 41.65
N ASP A 108 10.56 -15.87 41.57
CA ASP A 108 9.67 -15.88 42.74
C ASP A 108 9.35 -17.30 43.24
N TYR A 109 9.24 -18.28 42.34
CA TYR A 109 9.01 -19.68 42.71
C TYR A 109 10.22 -20.31 43.40
N SER A 110 11.44 -19.85 43.10
CA SER A 110 12.66 -20.32 43.77
C SER A 110 12.75 -19.85 45.23
N ASN A 111 11.94 -18.86 45.64
CA ASN A 111 12.01 -18.25 46.97
C ASN A 111 10.91 -18.71 47.94
N HIS A 112 9.94 -19.55 47.53
CA HIS A 112 8.86 -20.00 48.41
C HIS A 112 8.71 -21.53 48.47
N ASN A 113 9.03 -22.08 49.65
CA ASN A 113 8.85 -23.49 50.02
C ASN A 113 7.42 -23.81 50.54
N ASP A 114 6.36 -23.18 50.03
CA ASP A 114 4.98 -23.42 50.50
C ASP A 114 4.06 -23.80 49.34
N LEU A 115 3.90 -25.11 49.10
CA LEU A 115 3.48 -25.64 47.80
C LEU A 115 2.33 -26.65 47.83
N LYS A 116 1.39 -26.56 48.78
CA LYS A 116 0.25 -27.51 48.81
C LYS A 116 -1.11 -26.93 48.40
N ASP A 117 -1.33 -25.63 48.52
CA ASP A 117 -2.67 -25.06 48.29
C ASP A 117 -2.87 -24.44 46.90
N PHE A 118 -1.80 -24.08 46.18
CA PHE A 118 -1.89 -23.33 44.92
C PHE A 118 -2.15 -24.19 43.66
N LYS A 119 -2.03 -25.52 43.76
CA LYS A 119 -2.08 -26.43 42.60
C LYS A 119 -3.51 -26.67 42.08
N LEU A 120 -4.53 -26.45 42.91
CA LEU A 120 -5.92 -26.71 42.53
C LEU A 120 -6.58 -25.53 41.80
N ASP A 121 -6.19 -24.29 42.11
CA ASP A 121 -6.82 -23.09 41.53
C ASP A 121 -6.32 -22.78 40.11
N ASN A 122 -5.05 -23.06 39.82
CA ASN A 122 -4.44 -22.72 38.52
C ASN A 122 -4.82 -23.65 37.37
N LEU A 123 -5.25 -24.88 37.65
CA LEU A 123 -5.77 -25.78 36.62
C LEU A 123 -7.09 -25.26 36.03
N THR A 124 -7.87 -24.48 36.79
CA THR A 124 -9.09 -23.82 36.31
C THR A 124 -8.80 -22.55 35.49
N LEU A 125 -7.69 -21.86 35.78
CA LEU A 125 -7.25 -20.66 35.05
C LEU A 125 -6.65 -21.00 33.67
N ILE A 126 -5.96 -22.13 33.54
CA ILE A 126 -5.44 -22.60 32.24
C ILE A 126 -6.59 -23.07 31.31
N ALA A 127 -7.65 -23.65 31.87
CA ALA A 127 -8.86 -23.99 31.12
C ALA A 127 -9.66 -22.74 30.67
N LYS A 128 -9.65 -21.66 31.46
CA LYS A 128 -10.21 -20.34 31.06
C LYS A 128 -9.37 -19.65 29.98
N GLY A 129 -8.04 -19.74 30.04
CA GLY A 129 -7.13 -19.15 29.06
C GLY A 129 -7.24 -19.72 27.65
N LYS A 130 -7.60 -21.01 27.49
CA LYS A 130 -7.84 -21.61 26.17
C LYS A 130 -9.08 -21.08 25.44
N LYS A 131 -10.05 -20.50 26.16
CA LYS A 131 -11.26 -19.94 25.54
C LYS A 131 -11.03 -18.57 24.88
N GLN A 132 -9.96 -17.87 25.27
CA GLN A 132 -9.66 -16.51 24.84
C GLN A 132 -8.81 -16.44 23.55
N TYR A 133 -8.16 -17.53 23.17
CA TYR A 133 -7.39 -17.61 21.92
C TYR A 133 -8.22 -17.99 20.69
N SER A 134 -9.46 -18.49 20.86
CA SER A 134 -10.35 -18.82 19.72
C SER A 134 -11.07 -17.59 19.13
N SER A 135 -10.99 -16.42 19.77
CA SER A 135 -11.65 -15.19 19.31
C SER A 135 -10.69 -14.14 18.71
N SER A 136 -9.39 -14.40 18.67
CA SER A 136 -8.39 -13.48 18.10
C SER A 136 -8.05 -13.86 16.67
N ILE A 137 -9.08 -13.92 15.83
CA ILE A 137 -8.94 -13.91 14.37
C ILE A 137 -8.81 -12.43 13.99
N PRO A 138 -7.77 -12.00 13.25
CA PRO A 138 -7.67 -10.60 12.83
C PRO A 138 -8.93 -10.25 12.03
N PRO A 139 -9.56 -9.07 12.25
CA PRO A 139 -10.71 -8.68 11.46
C PRO A 139 -10.27 -8.42 10.02
N VAL A 140 -10.43 -9.44 9.16
CA VAL A 140 -10.36 -9.33 7.70
C VAL A 140 -11.51 -8.46 7.15
N TYR A 141 -12.46 -8.07 8.00
CA TYR A 141 -13.63 -7.24 7.66
C TYR A 141 -13.44 -5.76 8.03
N TYR A 142 -12.44 -5.08 7.45
CA TYR A 142 -12.37 -3.61 7.50
C TYR A 142 -13.20 -2.92 6.40
N PHE A 143 -13.81 -3.66 5.47
CA PHE A 143 -14.52 -3.06 4.34
C PHE A 143 -16.03 -2.89 4.55
N SER A 144 -16.72 -3.75 5.32
CA SER A 144 -18.19 -3.69 5.41
C SER A 144 -18.72 -2.67 6.42
N LYS A 145 -17.99 -2.36 7.50
CA LYS A 145 -18.45 -1.40 8.52
C LYS A 145 -18.27 0.07 8.14
N SER A 146 -17.30 0.40 7.29
CA SER A 146 -17.07 1.78 6.83
C SER A 146 -18.12 2.25 5.82
N LEU A 147 -18.64 1.33 4.98
CA LEU A 147 -19.72 1.61 4.04
C LEU A 147 -21.10 1.67 4.72
N LEU A 148 -21.34 0.89 5.79
CA LEU A 148 -22.59 0.98 6.55
C LEU A 148 -22.65 2.23 7.45
N SER A 149 -21.53 2.71 7.99
CA SER A 149 -21.52 3.96 8.78
C SER A 149 -21.65 5.23 7.92
N LEU A 150 -21.27 5.18 6.64
CA LEU A 150 -21.48 6.26 5.67
C LEU A 150 -22.94 6.40 5.20
N LEU A 151 -23.75 5.34 5.26
CA LEU A 151 -25.17 5.40 4.91
C LEU A 151 -26.08 5.79 6.10
N CYS A 152 -25.63 5.58 7.35
CA CYS A 152 -26.43 5.90 8.54
C CYS A 152 -26.13 7.27 9.17
N ILE A 153 -25.07 7.98 8.77
CA ILE A 153 -24.76 9.31 9.30
C ILE A 153 -25.39 10.38 8.39
N ASN A 154 -26.63 10.71 8.75
CA ASN A 154 -27.03 12.09 9.02
C ASN A 154 -27.59 12.94 7.86
N LYS A 155 -28.85 12.63 7.51
CA LYS A 155 -29.81 13.48 6.78
C LYS A 155 -30.17 14.80 7.51
N GLN A 156 -29.54 15.13 8.66
CA GLN A 156 -29.88 16.30 9.50
C GLN A 156 -28.78 17.37 9.60
N ASN A 157 -27.63 17.25 8.91
CA ASN A 157 -26.54 18.24 9.00
C ASN A 157 -26.18 18.95 7.69
N LEU A 158 -27.13 19.02 6.74
CA LEU A 158 -26.93 19.62 5.42
C LEU A 158 -26.88 21.16 5.36
N HIS A 159 -26.95 21.86 6.50
CA HIS A 159 -27.02 23.33 6.51
C HIS A 159 -25.73 24.07 6.93
N ASN A 160 -24.64 23.37 7.28
CA ASN A 160 -23.45 24.04 7.86
C ASN A 160 -22.09 23.74 7.20
N PHE A 161 -22.04 23.16 6.00
CA PHE A 161 -20.78 22.81 5.31
C PHE A 161 -20.37 23.74 4.16
N ARG A 162 -20.71 25.04 4.25
CA ARG A 162 -20.29 26.01 3.21
C ARG A 162 -18.84 26.52 3.36
N ASN A 163 -18.08 26.14 4.41
CA ASN A 163 -16.79 26.77 4.73
C ASN A 163 -15.63 25.79 5.04
N TYR A 164 -15.37 24.81 4.16
CA TYR A 164 -14.08 24.11 4.16
C TYR A 164 -13.49 24.02 2.74
N SER A 165 -13.25 25.19 2.16
CA SER A 165 -12.23 25.36 1.12
C SER A 165 -10.87 25.51 1.80
N SER A 166 -10.11 24.42 1.94
CA SER A 166 -8.68 24.52 2.25
C SER A 166 -7.89 23.54 1.40
N TRP A 167 -7.53 24.03 0.22
CA TRP A 167 -6.61 23.45 -0.75
C TRP A 167 -5.14 23.58 -0.28
N SER A 168 -4.81 23.12 0.92
CA SER A 168 -3.46 23.29 1.50
C SER A 168 -2.60 22.01 1.48
N PHE A 169 -2.91 21.04 0.62
CA PHE A 169 -2.13 19.79 0.50
C PHE A 169 -1.44 19.59 -0.86
N MET A 170 -1.67 20.50 -1.83
CA MET A 170 -1.13 20.40 -3.20
C MET A 170 0.08 21.32 -3.48
N SER A 171 0.74 21.89 -2.47
CA SER A 171 1.93 22.76 -2.67
C SER A 171 3.27 22.15 -2.23
N LYS A 172 3.29 20.87 -1.84
CA LYS A 172 4.51 20.21 -1.31
C LYS A 172 5.12 19.14 -2.22
N ILE A 173 4.69 19.09 -3.48
CA ILE A 173 5.19 18.17 -4.52
C ILE A 173 5.92 18.91 -5.67
N GLU A 174 6.20 20.21 -5.53
CA GLU A 174 7.10 20.94 -6.44
C GLU A 174 8.27 21.57 -5.67
N ARG A 175 9.18 20.73 -5.16
CA ARG A 175 10.60 21.07 -4.98
C ARG A 175 11.47 19.87 -5.27
#